data_AF-A0A5C7BDR7-F1
#
_entry.id   AF-A0A5C7BDR7-F1
#
_cell.length_a   1.000
_cell.length_b   1.000
_cell.length_c   1.000
_cell.angle_alpha   90.00
_cell.angle_beta   90.00
_cell.angle_gamma   90.00
#
_symmetry.space_group_name_H-M   'P 1'
#
loop_
_entity.id
_entity.type
_entity.pdbx_description
1 polymer ?
#
loop_
_entity_poly.entity_id
_entity_poly.type
_entity_poly.pdbx_seq_one_letter_code
_entity_poly.pdbx_strand_id
1 'polypeptide(L)'
;MIQKGGDVDLTYFLKESAKYFGFDTADMTKSTDTKMFMVIDGNQGVTSMFMEMMGKKVVQKTKLKASGFDSDNDSSDYTYTKVDSKTIMGYECEGFVSENNKTKITFYITDDVPVSFNQVFGANSKSIPKGFNSDWIKKYAENGLMMEMVYIDKKKSKNNMIMNCIGLDKIDFSIDTSL
;
A
#
# COMPACT_ATOMS: atom_id res chain seq x y z
N MET A 1 2.51 9.65 4.77
CA MET A 1 1.53 9.56 3.66
C MET A 1 0.17 9.25 4.25
N ILE A 2 -0.90 9.86 3.72
CA ILE A 2 -2.29 9.52 4.05
C ILE A 2 -2.98 9.06 2.76
N GLN A 3 -3.52 7.84 2.76
CA GLN A 3 -4.38 7.33 1.68
C GLN A 3 -5.81 7.16 2.19
N LYS A 4 -6.79 7.53 1.36
CA LYS A 4 -8.22 7.42 1.65
C LYS A 4 -8.86 6.38 0.74
N GLY A 5 -9.52 5.39 1.33
CA GLY A 5 -10.32 4.38 0.63
C GLY A 5 -11.79 4.47 1.05
N GLY A 6 -12.61 5.23 0.32
CA GLY A 6 -14.02 5.47 0.69
C GLY A 6 -14.19 6.31 1.96
N ASP A 7 -14.60 5.67 3.06
CA ASP A 7 -14.93 6.29 4.38
C ASP A 7 -13.83 6.09 5.44
N VAL A 8 -12.65 5.63 5.02
CA VAL A 8 -11.53 5.31 5.92
C VAL A 8 -10.26 5.97 5.42
N ASP A 9 -9.61 6.70 6.32
CA ASP A 9 -8.27 7.26 6.11
C ASP A 9 -7.24 6.30 6.74
N LEU A 10 -6.18 6.01 6.00
CA LEU A 10 -5.05 5.19 6.40
C LEU A 10 -3.78 6.01 6.32
N THR A 11 -3.11 6.18 7.45
CA THR A 11 -1.84 6.90 7.50
C THR A 11 -0.68 5.91 7.45
N TYR A 12 0.12 5.99 6.39
CA TYR A 12 1.32 5.21 6.18
C TYR A 12 2.58 6.01 6.51
N PHE A 13 3.50 5.37 7.21
CA PHE A 13 4.80 5.89 7.60
C PHE A 13 5.87 5.16 6.80
N LEU A 14 6.39 5.85 5.80
CA LEU A 14 7.42 5.36 4.88
C LEU A 14 8.72 6.10 5.18
N LYS A 15 9.84 5.39 5.08
CA LYS A 15 11.18 5.97 5.18
C LYS A 15 11.95 5.64 3.92
N GLU A 16 12.69 6.63 3.42
CA GLU A 16 13.56 6.49 2.25
C GLU A 16 14.53 5.31 2.44
N SER A 17 14.62 4.44 1.43
CA SER A 17 15.50 3.26 1.39
C SER A 17 15.30 2.28 2.56
N ALA A 18 14.13 2.28 3.22
CA ALA A 18 13.84 1.38 4.32
C ALA A 18 13.04 0.15 3.85
N LYS A 19 13.39 -1.02 4.37
CA LYS A 19 12.66 -2.27 4.16
C LYS A 19 11.58 -2.51 5.23
N TYR A 20 11.11 -1.43 5.84
CA TYR A 20 10.04 -1.44 6.82
C TYR A 20 9.11 -0.26 6.61
N PHE A 21 7.84 -0.43 6.95
CA PHE A 21 6.87 0.67 6.97
C PHE A 21 5.92 0.51 8.14
N GLY A 22 5.38 1.64 8.59
CA GLY A 22 4.34 1.68 9.59
C GLY A 22 3.00 2.04 8.97
N PHE A 23 1.91 1.66 9.62
CA PHE A 23 0.62 2.29 9.37
C PHE A 23 -0.16 2.42 10.67
N ASP A 24 -0.82 3.58 10.78
CA ASP A 24 -1.73 3.88 11.88
C ASP A 24 -3.15 3.49 11.47
N THR A 25 -3.82 2.79 12.37
CA THR A 25 -5.21 2.37 12.20
C THR A 25 -6.16 3.09 13.15
N ALA A 26 -5.66 4.07 13.92
CA ALA A 26 -6.46 4.86 14.85
C ALA A 26 -7.65 5.56 14.16
N ASP A 27 -7.50 6.00 12.92
CA ASP A 27 -8.58 6.61 12.13
C ASP A 27 -9.62 5.56 11.67
N MET A 28 -9.24 4.27 11.59
CA MET A 28 -10.15 3.19 11.23
C MET A 28 -11.08 2.79 12.37
N THR A 29 -10.67 2.96 13.63
CA THR A 29 -11.39 2.39 14.77
C THR A 29 -12.52 3.27 15.28
N LYS A 30 -12.63 4.55 14.89
CA LYS A 30 -13.61 5.56 15.39
C LYS A 30 -13.86 5.52 16.92
N SER A 31 -12.99 4.85 17.66
CA SER A 31 -13.14 4.44 19.04
C SER A 31 -11.95 5.04 19.76
N THR A 32 -12.23 5.95 20.67
CA THR A 32 -11.23 6.79 21.34
C THR A 32 -10.28 6.00 22.23
N ASP A 33 -10.60 4.74 22.53
CA ASP A 33 -9.98 3.98 23.63
C ASP A 33 -9.01 2.89 23.15
N THR A 34 -8.82 2.76 21.84
CA THR A 34 -7.89 1.77 21.24
C THR A 34 -7.08 2.40 20.13
N LYS A 35 -5.79 2.62 20.41
CA LYS A 35 -4.80 3.05 19.42
C LYS A 35 -4.01 1.85 18.95
N MET A 36 -3.86 1.70 17.65
CA MET A 36 -3.16 0.57 17.04
C MET A 36 -2.23 1.07 15.94
N PHE A 37 -0.94 0.84 16.15
CA PHE A 37 0.11 1.13 15.18
C PHE A 37 0.79 -0.18 14.77
N MET A 38 0.85 -0.45 13.48
CA MET A 38 1.52 -1.63 12.96
C MET A 38 2.81 -1.26 12.25
N VAL A 39 3.88 -2.03 12.46
CA VAL A 39 5.13 -1.99 11.71
C VAL A 39 5.32 -3.32 11.00
N ILE A 40 5.48 -3.29 9.69
CA ILE A 40 5.97 -4.44 8.92
C ILE A 40 7.45 -4.22 8.68
N ASP A 41 8.29 -5.14 9.18
CA ASP A 41 9.74 -5.12 9.01
C ASP A 41 10.17 -6.32 8.15
N GLY A 42 10.44 -6.04 6.87
CA GLY A 42 10.87 -7.04 5.90
C GLY A 42 12.29 -7.55 6.13
N ASN A 43 13.17 -6.76 6.77
CA ASN A 43 14.51 -7.21 7.14
C ASN A 43 14.46 -8.28 8.23
N GLN A 44 13.59 -8.07 9.21
CA GLN A 44 13.42 -8.98 10.33
C GLN A 44 12.39 -10.09 10.06
N GLY A 45 11.62 -9.97 8.97
CA GLY A 45 10.55 -10.91 8.64
C GLY A 45 9.47 -10.96 9.72
N VAL A 46 9.12 -9.80 10.31
CA VAL A 46 8.13 -9.70 11.38
C VAL A 46 7.13 -8.57 11.13
N THR A 47 5.94 -8.76 11.68
CA THR A 47 4.96 -7.69 11.90
C THR A 47 4.90 -7.41 13.40
N SER A 48 5.12 -6.16 13.79
CA SER A 48 4.97 -5.70 15.17
C SER A 48 3.72 -4.84 15.28
N MET A 49 2.84 -5.17 16.20
CA MET A 49 1.63 -4.41 16.51
C MET A 49 1.78 -3.78 17.89
N PHE A 50 1.71 -2.45 17.93
CA PHE A 50 1.73 -1.63 19.14
C PHE A 50 0.30 -1.21 19.43
N MET A 51 -0.21 -1.60 20.59
CA MET A 51 -1.59 -1.34 21.01
C MET A 51 -1.58 -0.56 22.31
N GLU A 52 -2.47 0.42 22.42
CA GLU A 52 -2.82 1.06 23.68
C GLU A 52 -4.31 0.86 23.93
N MET A 53 -4.64 0.18 25.03
CA MET A 53 -6.01 -0.10 25.43
C MET A 53 -6.18 0.30 26.89
N MET A 54 -7.10 1.24 27.18
CA MET A 54 -7.33 1.74 28.54
C MET A 54 -6.03 2.17 29.26
N GLY A 55 -5.12 2.83 28.53
CA GLY A 55 -3.81 3.28 29.04
C GLY A 55 -2.76 2.18 29.22
N LYS A 56 -3.09 0.91 28.93
CA LYS A 56 -2.12 -0.19 28.93
C LYS A 56 -1.50 -0.36 27.54
N LYS A 57 -0.17 -0.29 27.48
CA LYS A 57 0.62 -0.52 26.26
C LYS A 57 0.93 -2.00 26.12
N VAL A 58 0.63 -2.58 24.96
CA VAL A 58 0.90 -3.97 24.60
C VAL A 58 1.62 -4.01 23.27
N VAL A 59 2.68 -4.83 23.16
CA VAL A 59 3.36 -5.09 21.90
C VAL A 59 3.22 -6.56 21.56
N GLN A 60 2.67 -6.84 20.37
CA GLN A 60 2.59 -8.17 19.81
C GLN A 60 3.49 -8.28 18.59
N LYS A 61 4.37 -9.28 18.56
CA LYS A 61 5.21 -9.59 17.40
C LYS A 61 4.76 -10.89 16.77
N THR A 62 4.56 -10.90 15.47
CA THR A 62 4.23 -12.08 14.68
C THR A 62 5.23 -12.24 13.55
N LYS A 63 5.53 -13.48 13.14
CA LYS A 63 6.33 -13.71 11.94
C LYS A 63 5.54 -13.25 10.73
N LEU A 64 6.21 -12.52 9.83
CA LEU A 64 5.65 -12.14 8.55
C LEU A 64 5.45 -13.42 7.73
N LYS A 65 4.21 -13.88 7.63
CA LYS A 65 3.88 -14.98 6.74
C LYS A 65 3.89 -14.43 5.31
N ALA A 66 4.80 -14.92 4.47
CA ALA A 66 4.84 -14.59 3.04
C ALA A 66 3.52 -14.91 2.32
N SER A 67 2.69 -15.79 2.89
CA SER A 67 1.41 -16.26 2.36
C SER A 67 0.23 -15.29 2.52
N GLY A 68 0.43 -14.09 3.09
CA GLY A 68 -0.64 -13.07 3.20
C GLY A 68 -0.93 -12.33 1.88
N PHE A 69 -0.05 -12.49 0.90
CA PHE A 69 -0.13 -11.90 -0.44
C PHE A 69 -0.04 -12.98 -1.53
N ASP A 70 -0.34 -14.24 -1.21
CA ASP A 70 -0.77 -15.16 -2.25
C ASP A 70 -2.09 -14.61 -2.76
N SER A 71 -2.00 -13.74 -3.77
CA SER A 71 -3.12 -13.45 -4.64
C SER A 71 -3.66 -14.80 -5.05
N ASP A 72 -4.90 -15.11 -4.66
CA ASP A 72 -5.61 -16.28 -5.16
C ASP A 72 -5.33 -16.35 -6.67
N ASN A 73 -4.62 -17.40 -7.04
CA ASN A 73 -3.81 -17.48 -8.24
C ASN A 73 -4.71 -17.79 -9.44
N ASP A 74 -5.72 -16.95 -9.68
CA ASP A 74 -6.56 -16.91 -10.88
C ASP A 74 -5.84 -16.06 -11.95
N SER A 75 -4.54 -16.30 -12.11
CA SER A 75 -3.56 -15.43 -12.80
C SER A 75 -3.49 -15.60 -14.32
N SER A 76 -4.56 -16.05 -14.99
CA SER A 76 -4.46 -16.38 -16.42
C SER A 76 -4.93 -15.31 -17.42
N ASP A 77 -5.74 -14.30 -17.05
CA ASP A 77 -6.50 -13.54 -18.06
C ASP A 77 -6.42 -12.00 -17.94
N TYR A 78 -5.49 -11.44 -17.17
CA TYR A 78 -5.37 -9.98 -17.07
C TYR A 78 -4.61 -9.37 -18.25
N THR A 79 -5.21 -8.34 -18.85
CA THR A 79 -4.56 -7.45 -19.81
C THR A 79 -4.04 -6.22 -19.10
N TYR A 80 -2.94 -5.66 -19.59
CA TYR A 80 -2.29 -4.48 -19.02
C TYR A 80 -2.08 -3.43 -20.10
N THR A 81 -2.56 -2.22 -19.87
CA THR A 81 -2.48 -1.10 -20.82
C THR A 81 -2.08 0.17 -20.10
N LYS A 82 -1.24 0.98 -20.74
CA LYS A 82 -0.96 2.34 -20.30
C LYS A 82 -2.14 3.24 -20.72
N VAL A 83 -2.51 4.16 -19.85
CA VAL A 83 -3.52 5.21 -20.14
C VAL A 83 -2.89 6.59 -19.95
N ASP A 84 -3.67 7.63 -20.22
CA ASP A 84 -3.21 9.01 -20.10
C ASP A 84 -2.67 9.29 -18.69
N SER A 85 -1.61 10.09 -18.65
CA SER A 85 -1.01 10.56 -17.40
C SER A 85 -1.84 11.71 -16.83
N LYS A 86 -1.73 11.94 -15.53
CA LYS A 86 -2.38 13.08 -14.87
C LYS A 86 -1.58 13.55 -13.67
N THR A 87 -1.76 14.82 -13.31
CA THR A 87 -1.18 15.41 -12.10
C THR A 87 -2.07 15.14 -10.89
N ILE A 88 -1.52 14.58 -9.82
CA ILE A 88 -2.22 14.35 -8.54
C ILE A 88 -1.42 15.03 -7.44
N MET A 89 -2.01 15.99 -6.73
CA MET A 89 -1.33 16.75 -5.66
C MET A 89 -0.02 17.43 -6.09
N GLY A 90 0.10 17.79 -7.37
CA GLY A 90 1.31 18.39 -7.94
C GLY A 90 2.37 17.39 -8.40
N TYR A 91 2.13 16.08 -8.29
CA TYR A 91 3.00 15.02 -8.78
C TYR A 91 2.52 14.49 -10.12
N GLU A 92 3.45 14.29 -11.06
CA GLU A 92 3.13 13.67 -12.33
C GLU A 92 2.94 12.16 -12.13
N CYS A 93 1.79 11.65 -12.59
CA CYS A 93 1.43 10.26 -12.41
C CYS A 93 1.14 9.59 -13.74
N GLU A 94 1.83 8.48 -14.01
CA GLU A 94 1.49 7.62 -15.15
C GLU A 94 0.32 6.70 -14.80
N GLY A 95 -0.65 6.62 -15.69
CA GLY A 95 -1.85 5.79 -15.52
C GLY A 95 -1.72 4.44 -16.21
N PHE A 96 -2.28 3.41 -15.57
CA PHE A 96 -2.34 2.06 -16.10
C PHE A 96 -3.69 1.42 -15.80
N VAL A 97 -4.11 0.51 -16.67
CA VAL A 97 -5.30 -0.33 -16.49
C VAL A 97 -4.90 -1.79 -16.55
N SER A 98 -5.28 -2.53 -15.51
CA SER A 98 -5.29 -3.99 -15.47
C SER A 98 -6.73 -4.49 -15.53
N GLU A 99 -7.07 -5.35 -16.49
CA GLU A 99 -8.47 -5.75 -16.70
C GLU A 99 -8.61 -7.22 -17.15
N ASN A 100 -9.59 -7.93 -16.60
CA ASN A 100 -10.03 -9.26 -17.03
C ASN A 100 -11.58 -9.32 -17.10
N ASN A 101 -12.16 -10.52 -17.24
CA ASN A 101 -13.62 -10.67 -17.34
C ASN A 101 -14.41 -10.36 -16.04
N LYS A 102 -13.73 -10.33 -14.88
CA LYS A 102 -14.34 -10.12 -13.56
C LYS A 102 -14.11 -8.70 -13.04
N THR A 103 -12.93 -8.12 -13.30
CA THR A 103 -12.47 -6.90 -12.64
C THR A 103 -11.78 -5.96 -13.62
N LYS A 104 -11.78 -4.67 -13.27
CA LYS A 104 -10.97 -3.62 -13.91
C LYS A 104 -10.33 -2.78 -12.82
N ILE A 105 -9.02 -2.63 -12.87
CA ILE A 105 -8.23 -1.87 -11.92
C ILE A 105 -7.51 -0.78 -12.69
N THR A 106 -7.78 0.48 -12.37
CA THR A 106 -7.00 1.62 -12.88
C THR A 106 -6.11 2.10 -11.76
N PHE A 107 -4.83 2.34 -12.01
CA PHE A 107 -3.90 2.85 -11.01
C PHE A 107 -3.02 3.93 -11.60
N TYR A 108 -2.69 4.93 -10.79
CA TYR A 108 -1.81 6.04 -11.12
C TYR A 108 -0.62 6.03 -10.17
N ILE A 109 0.59 6.03 -10.74
CA ILE A 109 1.84 5.91 -9.99
C ILE A 109 2.74 7.10 -10.33
N THR A 110 3.35 7.71 -9.31
CA THR A 110 4.44 8.68 -9.47
C THR A 110 5.76 8.05 -9.05
N ASP A 111 6.86 8.46 -9.68
CA ASP A 111 8.24 8.17 -9.29
C ASP A 111 9.00 9.41 -8.79
N ASP A 112 8.28 10.53 -8.59
CA ASP A 112 8.83 11.83 -8.16
C ASP A 112 9.11 11.92 -6.66
N VAL A 113 9.02 10.81 -5.92
CA VAL A 113 9.19 10.76 -4.47
C VAL A 113 10.23 9.71 -4.05
N PRO A 114 11.03 9.94 -3.00
CA PRO A 114 12.09 9.02 -2.58
C PRO A 114 11.59 7.83 -1.73
N VAL A 115 10.28 7.54 -1.76
CA VAL A 115 9.64 6.50 -0.95
C VAL A 115 8.80 5.57 -1.80
N SER A 116 8.81 4.28 -1.49
CA SER A 116 7.98 3.28 -2.17
C SER A 116 7.61 2.13 -1.25
N PHE A 117 6.39 1.61 -1.39
CA PHE A 117 5.99 0.35 -0.73
C PHE A 117 6.76 -0.86 -1.28
N ASN A 118 7.25 -0.79 -2.53
CA ASN A 118 8.02 -1.88 -3.14
C ASN A 118 9.35 -2.15 -2.40
N GLN A 119 9.88 -1.15 -1.70
CA GLN A 119 11.08 -1.30 -0.85
C GLN A 119 10.84 -2.32 0.28
N VAL A 120 9.60 -2.49 0.75
CA VAL A 120 9.27 -3.41 1.86
C VAL A 120 8.84 -4.78 1.36
N PHE A 121 7.99 -4.84 0.33
CA PHE A 121 7.45 -6.09 -0.16
C PHE A 121 8.39 -6.82 -1.13
N GLY A 122 9.43 -6.13 -1.62
CA GLY A 122 10.37 -6.63 -2.60
C GLY A 122 9.73 -6.80 -3.97
N ALA A 123 10.44 -6.40 -5.03
CA ALA A 123 10.10 -6.78 -6.39
C ALA A 123 10.43 -8.27 -6.61
N ASN A 124 9.73 -9.18 -5.96
CA ASN A 124 9.95 -10.60 -6.19
C ASN A 124 9.39 -10.95 -7.58
N SER A 125 10.29 -11.23 -8.52
CA SER A 125 9.94 -11.51 -9.93
C SER A 125 8.98 -12.69 -10.13
N LYS A 126 8.80 -13.52 -9.09
CA LYS A 126 7.88 -14.66 -9.07
C LYS A 126 6.42 -14.30 -8.76
N SER A 127 6.14 -13.11 -8.21
CA SER A 127 4.78 -12.62 -7.94
C SER A 127 4.28 -11.64 -9.00
N ILE A 128 5.04 -11.43 -10.08
CA ILE A 128 4.62 -10.60 -11.21
C ILE A 128 3.53 -11.35 -11.97
N PRO A 129 2.30 -10.81 -12.06
CA PRO A 129 1.24 -11.46 -12.81
C PRO A 129 1.64 -11.62 -14.28
N LYS A 130 1.29 -12.76 -14.89
CA LYS A 130 1.49 -12.96 -16.33
C LYS A 130 0.84 -11.82 -17.11
N GLY A 131 1.58 -11.25 -18.07
CA GLY A 131 1.12 -10.14 -18.92
C GLY A 131 1.50 -8.74 -18.40
N PHE A 132 2.04 -8.61 -17.18
CA PHE A 132 2.52 -7.32 -16.68
C PHE A 132 3.84 -6.93 -17.38
N ASN A 133 3.97 -5.67 -17.78
CA ASN A 133 5.19 -5.18 -18.44
C ASN A 133 6.35 -5.08 -17.42
N SER A 134 7.42 -5.84 -17.65
CA SER A 134 8.58 -5.88 -16.77
C SER A 134 9.30 -4.54 -16.62
N ASP A 135 9.23 -3.67 -17.63
CA ASP A 135 9.91 -2.38 -17.60
C ASP A 135 9.22 -1.39 -16.67
N TRP A 136 7.90 -1.50 -16.51
CA TRP A 136 7.15 -0.71 -15.53
C TRP A 136 7.55 -1.12 -14.10
N ILE A 137 7.74 -2.41 -13.85
CA ILE A 137 8.18 -2.90 -12.53
C ILE A 137 9.56 -2.37 -12.21
N LYS A 138 10.50 -2.42 -13.15
CA LYS A 138 11.84 -1.87 -12.95
C LYS A 138 11.78 -0.37 -12.68
N LYS A 139 11.00 0.38 -13.45
CA LYS A 139 10.83 1.83 -13.27
C LYS A 139 10.34 2.16 -11.85
N TYR A 140 9.32 1.47 -11.37
CA TYR A 140 8.66 1.77 -10.09
C TYR A 140 9.21 0.98 -8.89
N ALA A 141 10.23 0.13 -9.08
CA ALA A 141 10.76 -0.72 -8.01
C ALA A 141 11.36 0.08 -6.85
N GLU A 142 12.05 1.19 -7.16
CA GLU A 142 12.75 1.99 -6.16
C GLU A 142 11.86 3.08 -5.57
N ASN A 143 11.19 3.85 -6.43
CA ASN A 143 10.50 5.10 -6.07
C ASN A 143 9.03 5.13 -6.46
N GLY A 144 8.45 4.01 -6.89
CA GLY A 144 7.06 3.96 -7.31
C GLY A 144 6.10 4.13 -6.14
N LEU A 145 5.29 5.18 -6.20
CA LEU A 145 4.26 5.47 -5.23
C LEU A 145 2.88 5.55 -5.88
N MET A 146 1.97 4.69 -5.43
CA MET A 146 0.59 4.71 -5.91
C MET A 146 -0.15 5.91 -5.33
N MET A 147 -0.66 6.77 -6.22
CA MET A 147 -1.38 7.99 -5.88
C MET A 147 -2.89 7.85 -6.03
N GLU A 148 -3.36 6.95 -6.91
CA GLU A 148 -4.77 6.61 -7.03
C GLU A 148 -4.92 5.14 -7.47
N MET A 149 -5.95 4.46 -6.95
CA MET A 149 -6.44 3.19 -7.47
C MET A 149 -7.96 3.24 -7.57
N VAL A 150 -8.50 2.85 -8.72
CA VAL A 150 -9.93 2.62 -8.94
C VAL A 150 -10.13 1.14 -9.25
N TYR A 151 -10.79 0.43 -8.34
CA TYR A 151 -11.18 -0.96 -8.50
C TYR A 151 -12.66 -1.04 -8.88
N ILE A 152 -12.94 -1.73 -9.98
CA ILE A 152 -14.29 -2.01 -10.45
C ILE A 152 -14.51 -3.52 -10.53
N ASP A 153 -15.50 -4.00 -9.78
CA ASP A 153 -16.05 -5.34 -9.91
C ASP A 153 -17.15 -5.30 -10.98
N LYS A 154 -16.93 -5.99 -12.10
CA LYS A 154 -17.83 -5.97 -13.26
C LYS A 154 -19.17 -6.65 -12.98
N LYS A 155 -19.27 -7.44 -11.90
CA LYS A 155 -20.49 -8.17 -11.52
C LYS A 155 -21.20 -7.53 -10.34
N LYS A 156 -20.48 -6.89 -9.43
CA LYS A 156 -21.01 -6.35 -8.17
C LYS A 156 -20.50 -4.93 -7.93
N SER A 157 -21.20 -3.92 -8.46
CA SER A 157 -20.83 -2.52 -8.30
C SER A 157 -20.66 -2.05 -6.86
N LYS A 158 -21.33 -2.70 -5.89
CA LYS A 158 -21.16 -2.43 -4.45
C LYS A 158 -19.75 -2.75 -3.92
N ASN A 159 -18.98 -3.56 -4.66
CA ASN A 159 -17.60 -3.89 -4.33
C ASN A 159 -16.60 -2.90 -4.94
N ASN A 160 -17.06 -1.93 -5.72
CA ASN A 160 -16.17 -0.94 -6.32
C ASN A 160 -15.50 -0.11 -5.21
N MET A 161 -14.23 0.19 -5.40
CA MET A 161 -13.42 0.93 -4.44
C MET A 161 -12.61 1.99 -5.18
N ILE A 162 -12.49 3.16 -4.56
CA ILE A 162 -11.55 4.19 -4.98
C ILE A 162 -10.64 4.46 -3.79
N MET A 163 -9.33 4.40 -4.05
CA MET A 163 -8.28 4.75 -3.11
C MET A 163 -7.51 5.95 -3.67
N ASN A 164 -7.41 7.01 -2.90
CA ASN A 164 -6.70 8.24 -3.27
C ASN A 164 -5.63 8.56 -2.24
N CYS A 165 -4.42 8.90 -2.68
CA CYS A 165 -3.49 9.65 -1.84
C CYS A 165 -4.07 11.04 -1.61
N ILE A 166 -4.23 11.44 -0.36
CA ILE A 166 -4.80 12.75 0.02
C ILE A 166 -3.79 13.62 0.79
N GLY A 167 -2.64 13.06 1.18
CA GLY A 167 -1.61 13.75 1.95
C GLY A 167 -0.25 13.08 1.80
N LEU A 168 0.80 13.89 1.58
CA LEU A 168 2.18 13.43 1.56
C LEU A 168 3.08 14.43 2.29
N ASP A 169 3.22 14.22 3.59
CA ASP A 169 4.00 15.09 4.46
C ASP A 169 5.29 14.41 4.93
N LYS A 170 6.37 15.17 4.97
CA LYS A 170 7.60 14.78 5.66
C LYS A 170 7.46 15.12 7.14
N ILE A 171 7.60 14.11 7.98
CA ILE A 171 7.46 14.23 9.43
C ILE A 171 8.64 13.59 10.14
N ASP A 172 9.00 14.14 11.30
CA ASP A 172 9.90 13.48 12.24
C ASP A 172 9.08 12.58 13.15
N PHE A 173 9.21 11.27 12.96
CA PHE A 173 8.46 10.26 13.71
C PHE A 173 9.38 9.17 14.23
N SER A 174 9.20 8.80 15.50
CA SER A 174 9.91 7.71 16.15
C SER A 174 9.00 6.97 17.12
N ILE A 175 9.17 5.65 17.19
CA ILE A 175 8.52 4.82 18.20
C ILE A 175 9.56 4.56 19.29
N ASP A 176 9.25 4.95 20.51
CA ASP A 176 10.05 4.56 21.67
C ASP A 176 9.61 3.17 22.15
N THR A 177 10.56 2.24 22.18
CA THR A 177 10.36 0.87 22.66
C THR A 177 11.13 0.58 23.95
N SER A 178 11.72 1.60 24.57
CA SER A 178 12.33 1.46 25.89
C SER A 178 11.25 1.25 26.95
N LEU A 179 11.54 0.36 27.90
CA LEU A 179 10.68 0.04 29.05
C LEU A 179 11.11 0.87 30.26
#